data_AF-A0A3B9F583-F1
#
_entry.id   AF-A0A3B9F583-F1
#
_cell.length_a   1.000
_cell.length_b   1.000
_cell.length_c   1.000
_cell.angle_alpha   90.00
_cell.angle_beta   90.00
_cell.angle_gamma   90.00
#
_symmetry.space_group_name_H-M   'P 1'
#
loop_
_entity.id
_entity.type
_entity.pdbx_description
1 polymer ?
#
loop_
_entity_poly.entity_id
_entity_poly.type
_entity_poly.pdbx_seq_one_letter_code
_entity_poly.pdbx_strand_id
1 'polypeptide(L)'
;MTISPPEREEKKAKVLVDTDPVATSFEKWAKPGHFDRTLARGPKTTTWIWNLHALAHDFDTHTSDLEDISRKIFSAHFGHLAVVTLWLSGMIFHGAKFSNYEAWLNNPIGVKPSAQVVWSIVGQDILNGDVGGGFHGIQITSGLFHVWRGWGITSSFQLYCTAIGGLLLAGLFLFAGWFHYHKKAPKLEWFQNVESMMNHHLAVLLGCGSLGWAGHLIHVSAPINQLLDKGIVARDIPLPHELLFNADKMAEFYPSFAQGLSPFFTFNWGVYADFLTFKGGLNPTTGSLWMTDIAHHHLAIAVLFIVAGHMYRTNWGIGHSMKEILESHKGPFTGEGHKGLYEILTTSWHAQLAVNLAMMGSLSIIVAHHMYSMPPYPYLATDYATQLCLFTHHIWIGGFLIVGAGAHGAIFMVRDYDPVINQNNLLDRMIRHRDAIISHLNWVCIFLGFHSFGLYVHNDTMRALGRPQDMFSDASIKLQPVFAQWLQNLHTMAPGSGTAPNALTTVSHAFGGGAVAIGGKVAMMPIALGTADFMVHHIHAFTIHVTVLILLKGLLFARSSRLIPDKSNLGFRFPCDGPGRGGTCQVSGWDHVFLGLFWMYNSLSIVIFHFSWKMQSDIWG
;
A
#
# COMPACT_ATOMS: atom_id res chain seq x y z
N MET A 1 -5.17 -38.30 34.80
CA MET A 1 -4.87 -36.92 35.23
C MET A 1 -3.38 -36.72 35.14
N THR A 2 -2.90 -36.29 33.99
CA THR A 2 -1.50 -35.91 33.77
C THR A 2 -1.36 -34.45 34.19
N ILE A 3 -0.74 -34.25 35.34
CA ILE A 3 -0.38 -32.93 35.88
C ILE A 3 0.64 -32.34 34.90
N SER A 4 0.23 -31.26 34.21
CA SER A 4 1.12 -30.50 33.33
C SER A 4 2.21 -29.82 34.17
N PRO A 5 3.45 -29.64 33.66
CA PRO A 5 4.55 -29.07 34.46
C PRO A 5 4.29 -27.60 34.87
N PRO A 6 4.97 -27.10 35.93
CA PRO A 6 4.79 -25.75 36.46
C PRO A 6 5.37 -24.63 35.58
N GLU A 7 6.04 -24.95 34.46
CA GLU A 7 6.54 -23.96 33.49
C GLU A 7 5.44 -23.25 32.68
N ARG A 8 4.17 -23.60 32.92
CA ARG A 8 2.98 -23.00 32.29
C ARG A 8 2.54 -21.65 32.86
N GLU A 9 3.37 -20.98 33.66
CA GLU A 9 3.22 -19.53 33.87
C GLU A 9 3.77 -18.77 32.65
N GLU A 10 3.10 -18.94 31.50
CA GLU A 10 3.33 -18.13 30.30
C GLU A 10 3.26 -16.65 30.67
N LYS A 11 4.17 -15.84 30.08
CA LYS A 11 4.20 -14.37 30.18
C LYS A 11 2.82 -13.80 29.84
N LYS A 12 1.96 -13.62 30.86
CA LYS A 12 0.62 -13.06 30.66
C LYS A 12 0.76 -11.72 29.95
N ALA A 13 0.03 -11.54 28.86
CA ALA A 13 -0.16 -10.25 28.21
C ALA A 13 -0.69 -9.26 29.25
N LYS A 14 0.13 -8.27 29.58
CA LYS A 14 -0.13 -7.23 30.57
C LYS A 14 0.33 -5.90 30.00
N VAL A 15 -0.38 -4.84 30.35
CA VAL A 15 0.04 -3.47 30.04
C VAL A 15 0.97 -3.01 31.17
N LEU A 16 2.24 -2.80 30.83
CA LEU A 16 3.26 -2.30 31.74
C LEU A 16 3.77 -0.96 31.22
N VAL A 17 3.73 0.07 32.07
CA VAL A 17 4.13 1.44 31.72
C VAL A 17 4.95 2.07 32.83
N ASP A 18 5.93 2.90 32.46
CA ASP A 18 6.60 3.81 33.39
C ASP A 18 5.85 5.14 33.46
N THR A 19 5.79 5.71 34.66
CA THR A 19 5.09 6.99 34.92
C THR A 19 6.08 8.14 34.93
N ASP A 20 5.78 9.19 34.16
CA ASP A 20 6.61 10.39 34.01
C ASP A 20 8.10 10.11 33.69
N PRO A 21 8.44 9.22 32.73
CA PRO A 21 9.82 8.80 32.49
C PRO A 21 10.71 9.91 31.89
N VAL A 22 10.12 10.86 31.16
CA VAL A 22 10.84 11.97 30.54
C VAL A 22 10.09 13.28 30.83
N ALA A 23 10.72 14.21 31.54
CA ALA A 23 10.12 15.51 31.81
C ALA A 23 9.83 16.29 30.51
N THR A 24 8.64 16.89 30.43
CA THR A 24 8.30 17.81 29.34
C THR A 24 8.96 19.17 29.61
N SER A 25 9.97 19.52 28.81
CA SER A 25 10.74 20.77 28.94
C SER A 25 11.29 21.21 27.58
N PHE A 26 11.33 22.53 27.34
CA PHE A 26 11.95 23.12 26.15
C PHE A 26 13.48 23.20 26.23
N GLU A 27 14.10 22.82 27.35
CA GLU A 27 15.56 22.89 27.53
C GLU A 27 16.34 22.17 26.40
N LYS A 28 15.85 21.00 25.98
CA LYS A 28 16.47 20.22 24.91
C LYS A 28 16.32 20.86 23.53
N TRP A 29 15.26 21.65 23.30
CA TRP A 29 15.05 22.34 22.02
C TRP A 29 16.09 23.42 21.78
N ALA A 30 16.58 24.07 22.85
CA ALA A 30 17.66 25.04 22.80
C ALA A 30 19.05 24.40 22.55
N LYS A 31 19.14 23.07 22.51
CA LYS A 31 20.39 22.30 22.32
C LYS A 31 20.26 21.36 21.10
N PRO A 32 20.27 21.88 19.85
CA PRO A 32 20.12 21.03 18.68
C PRO A 32 21.24 19.98 18.64
N GLY A 33 20.89 18.73 18.32
CA GLY A 33 21.82 17.60 18.34
C GLY A 33 22.03 16.97 19.71
N HIS A 34 21.27 17.35 20.74
CA HIS A 34 21.35 16.77 22.10
C HIS A 34 21.19 15.24 22.14
N PHE A 35 20.59 14.64 21.11
CA PHE A 35 20.30 13.22 21.01
C PHE A 35 21.51 12.39 20.56
N ASP A 36 22.54 13.02 20.00
CA ASP A 36 23.74 12.35 19.51
C ASP A 36 25.00 12.96 20.18
N ARG A 37 25.82 12.12 20.81
CA ARG A 37 27.00 12.58 21.56
C ARG A 37 28.05 13.26 20.68
N THR A 38 28.12 12.91 19.39
CA THR A 38 29.04 13.52 18.43
C THR A 38 28.58 14.92 18.04
N LEU A 39 27.26 15.14 17.98
CA LEU A 39 26.65 16.44 17.66
C LEU A 39 26.53 17.37 18.87
N ALA A 40 26.35 16.83 20.08
CA ALA A 40 26.17 17.63 21.30
C ALA A 40 27.33 18.60 21.60
N ARG A 41 28.50 18.42 20.98
CA ARG A 41 29.68 19.32 21.09
C ARG A 41 29.54 20.63 20.30
N GLY A 42 28.48 20.78 19.50
CA GLY A 42 28.19 21.97 18.71
C GLY A 42 28.84 22.02 17.32
N PRO A 43 28.43 22.97 16.47
CA PRO A 43 28.85 23.06 15.07
C PRO A 43 30.27 23.60 14.91
N LYS A 44 31.25 22.70 14.74
CA LYS A 44 32.63 23.08 14.37
C LYS A 44 32.82 23.23 12.85
N THR A 45 31.98 22.59 12.05
CA THR A 45 31.97 22.61 10.58
C THR A 45 30.53 22.58 10.09
N THR A 46 30.30 22.97 8.84
CA THR A 46 28.96 22.91 8.22
C THR A 46 28.43 21.48 8.09
N THR A 47 29.32 20.48 8.05
CA THR A 47 28.96 19.04 8.11
C THR A 47 28.10 18.70 9.32
N TRP A 48 28.28 19.42 10.43
CA TRP A 48 27.45 19.24 11.62
C TRP A 48 25.96 19.46 11.34
N ILE A 49 25.62 20.45 10.51
CA ILE A 49 24.22 20.76 10.14
C ILE A 49 23.63 19.59 9.37
N TRP A 50 24.36 19.02 8.42
CA TRP A 50 23.87 17.88 7.64
C TRP A 50 23.71 16.63 8.50
N ASN A 51 24.67 16.36 9.39
CA ASN A 51 24.58 15.23 10.32
C ASN A 51 23.43 15.40 11.33
N LEU A 52 23.13 16.63 11.76
CA LEU A 52 21.97 16.93 12.61
C LEU A 52 20.67 16.41 11.99
N HIS A 53 20.45 16.69 10.70
CA HIS A 53 19.25 16.24 10.00
C HIS A 53 19.32 14.74 9.67
N ALA A 54 20.48 14.25 9.21
CA ALA A 54 20.64 12.87 8.76
C ALA A 54 20.57 11.83 9.89
N LEU A 55 20.78 12.24 11.15
CA LEU A 55 20.74 11.36 12.32
C LEU A 55 19.51 11.59 13.20
N ALA A 56 18.64 12.56 12.88
CA ALA A 56 17.51 12.94 13.73
C ALA A 56 16.55 11.77 14.03
N HIS A 57 16.35 10.86 13.07
CA HIS A 57 15.48 9.68 13.22
C HIS A 57 16.27 8.36 13.23
N ASP A 58 17.59 8.41 13.34
CA ASP A 58 18.43 7.21 13.51
C ASP A 58 18.51 6.86 15.01
N PHE A 59 17.39 6.42 15.59
CA PHE A 59 17.25 6.29 17.05
C PHE A 59 18.27 5.33 17.69
N ASP A 60 18.74 4.31 16.96
CA ASP A 60 19.76 3.37 17.43
C ASP A 60 21.13 4.02 17.64
N THR A 61 21.42 5.17 17.00
CA THR A 61 22.68 5.89 17.26
C THR A 61 22.56 6.80 18.48
N HIS A 62 21.34 7.09 18.95
CA HIS A 62 21.11 7.96 20.10
C HIS A 62 21.33 7.21 21.41
N THR A 63 20.94 5.94 21.46
CA THR A 63 21.02 5.06 22.63
C THR A 63 21.11 3.59 22.20
N SER A 64 21.61 2.73 23.09
CA SER A 64 21.58 1.26 22.89
C SER A 64 20.40 0.59 23.62
N ASP A 65 19.59 1.38 24.33
CA ASP A 65 18.41 0.88 25.04
C ASP A 65 17.24 0.68 24.07
N LEU A 66 16.95 -0.59 23.75
CA LEU A 66 15.86 -0.98 22.86
C LEU A 66 14.49 -0.52 23.38
N GLU A 67 14.30 -0.39 24.70
CA GLU A 67 13.05 0.09 25.27
C GLU A 67 12.81 1.57 24.93
N ASP A 68 13.82 2.42 25.15
CA ASP A 68 13.76 3.85 24.78
C ASP A 68 13.59 4.04 23.26
N ILE A 69 14.28 3.24 22.44
CA ILE A 69 14.09 3.24 20.98
C ILE A 69 12.63 2.89 20.62
N SER A 70 12.08 1.83 21.22
CA SER A 70 10.69 1.40 20.99
C SER A 70 9.68 2.50 21.37
N ARG A 71 9.92 3.18 22.49
CA ARG A 71 9.10 4.32 22.94
C ARG A 71 9.15 5.50 21.98
N LYS A 72 10.34 5.84 21.46
CA LYS A 72 10.51 6.89 20.43
C LYS A 72 9.77 6.54 19.14
N ILE A 73 9.91 5.30 18.66
CA ILE A 73 9.21 4.80 17.46
C ILE A 73 7.70 4.91 17.66
N PHE A 74 7.17 4.43 18.79
CA PHE A 74 5.75 4.46 19.09
C PHE A 74 5.17 5.88 19.14
N SER A 75 5.89 6.81 19.79
CA SER A 75 5.52 8.23 19.81
C SER A 75 5.58 8.85 18.40
N ALA A 76 6.59 8.51 17.61
CA ALA A 76 6.76 9.01 16.25
C ALA A 76 5.64 8.52 15.32
N HIS A 77 5.14 7.28 15.51
CA HIS A 77 3.98 6.78 14.78
C HIS A 77 2.74 7.65 15.01
N PHE A 78 2.46 8.04 16.26
CA PHE A 78 1.37 8.98 16.55
C PHE A 78 1.57 10.35 15.91
N GLY A 79 2.80 10.88 15.92
CA GLY A 79 3.15 12.11 15.21
C GLY A 79 2.87 11.99 13.70
N HIS A 80 3.23 10.88 13.09
CA HIS A 80 2.96 10.60 11.68
C HIS A 80 1.46 10.49 11.39
N LEU A 81 0.70 9.74 12.22
CA LEU A 81 -0.75 9.63 12.12
C LEU A 81 -1.44 11.00 12.24
N ALA A 82 -0.96 11.87 13.12
CA ALA A 82 -1.48 13.22 13.22
C ALA A 82 -1.27 14.03 11.93
N VAL A 83 -0.08 13.95 11.32
CA VAL A 83 0.22 14.63 10.05
C VAL A 83 -0.67 14.10 8.92
N VAL A 84 -0.82 12.78 8.79
CA VAL A 84 -1.69 12.15 7.78
C VAL A 84 -3.14 12.57 7.97
N THR A 85 -3.62 12.57 9.21
CA THR A 85 -5.02 12.94 9.52
C THR A 85 -5.26 14.44 9.31
N LEU A 86 -4.28 15.28 9.62
CA LEU A 86 -4.34 16.73 9.34
C LEU A 86 -4.35 17.00 7.83
N TRP A 87 -3.51 16.29 7.06
CA TRP A 87 -3.53 16.35 5.61
C TRP A 87 -4.91 15.96 5.06
N LEU A 88 -5.47 14.83 5.50
CA LEU A 88 -6.80 14.38 5.09
C LEU A 88 -7.88 15.40 5.44
N SER A 89 -7.85 15.94 6.66
CA SER A 89 -8.73 17.03 7.10
C SER A 89 -8.62 18.25 6.18
N GLY A 90 -7.39 18.65 5.81
CA GLY A 90 -7.15 19.74 4.88
C GLY A 90 -7.76 19.48 3.50
N MET A 91 -7.58 18.27 2.95
CA MET A 91 -8.16 17.90 1.65
C MET A 91 -9.69 17.99 1.65
N ILE A 92 -10.33 17.50 2.72
CA ILE A 92 -11.78 17.55 2.88
C ILE A 92 -12.27 18.99 3.11
N PHE A 93 -11.54 19.80 3.88
CA PHE A 93 -11.86 21.20 4.11
C PHE A 93 -11.81 22.02 2.82
N HIS A 94 -10.79 21.78 1.98
CA HIS A 94 -10.69 22.39 0.66
C HIS A 94 -11.89 22.01 -0.21
N GLY A 95 -12.32 20.75 -0.17
CA GLY A 95 -13.58 20.29 -0.76
C GLY A 95 -14.81 21.06 -0.26
N ALA A 96 -14.87 21.38 1.03
CA ALA A 96 -16.02 22.06 1.62
C ALA A 96 -16.09 23.58 1.32
N LYS A 97 -14.95 24.24 1.06
CA LYS A 97 -14.86 25.71 1.02
C LYS A 97 -14.43 26.31 -0.32
N PHE A 98 -13.61 25.58 -1.08
CA PHE A 98 -12.95 26.12 -2.27
C PHE A 98 -13.08 25.17 -3.47
N SER A 99 -14.23 24.52 -3.59
CA SER A 99 -14.45 23.48 -4.59
C SER A 99 -15.78 23.64 -5.32
N ASN A 100 -15.90 22.96 -6.46
CA ASN A 100 -17.14 22.82 -7.20
C ASN A 100 -17.85 21.47 -6.94
N TYR A 101 -17.67 20.85 -5.76
CA TYR A 101 -18.17 19.50 -5.46
C TYR A 101 -19.67 19.31 -5.71
N GLU A 102 -20.52 20.23 -5.23
CA GLU A 102 -21.97 20.11 -5.41
C GLU A 102 -22.39 20.30 -6.88
N ALA A 103 -21.73 21.21 -7.61
CA ALA A 103 -21.95 21.39 -9.04
C ALA A 103 -21.50 20.16 -9.83
N TRP A 104 -20.36 19.57 -9.46
CA TRP A 104 -19.88 18.31 -10.03
C TRP A 104 -20.84 17.16 -9.72
N LEU A 105 -21.38 17.07 -8.50
CA LEU A 105 -22.31 16.00 -8.11
C LEU A 105 -23.58 15.99 -8.97
N ASN A 106 -24.04 17.17 -9.40
CA ASN A 106 -25.19 17.32 -10.31
C ASN A 106 -24.86 17.00 -11.77
N ASN A 107 -23.61 17.15 -12.21
CA ASN A 107 -23.16 16.78 -13.56
C ASN A 107 -21.73 16.20 -13.56
N PRO A 108 -21.56 14.94 -13.12
CA PRO A 108 -20.23 14.35 -12.94
C PRO A 108 -19.47 14.10 -14.25
N ILE A 109 -20.18 14.10 -15.38
CA ILE A 109 -19.63 13.85 -16.71
C ILE A 109 -19.12 15.15 -17.34
N GLY A 110 -19.89 16.24 -17.21
CA GLY A 110 -19.61 17.52 -17.85
C GLY A 110 -18.72 18.47 -17.05
N VAL A 111 -18.71 18.36 -15.71
CA VAL A 111 -17.93 19.23 -14.82
C VAL A 111 -16.63 18.54 -14.41
N LYS A 112 -15.52 19.29 -14.35
CA LYS A 112 -14.23 18.77 -13.88
C LYS A 112 -14.05 19.01 -12.38
N PRO A 113 -13.57 18.03 -11.60
CA PRO A 113 -13.28 18.22 -10.18
C PRO A 113 -12.24 19.32 -9.95
N SER A 114 -12.54 20.28 -9.08
CA SER A 114 -11.64 21.36 -8.67
C SER A 114 -11.82 21.67 -7.20
N ALA A 115 -10.72 21.80 -6.45
CA ALA A 115 -10.74 22.07 -5.01
C ALA A 115 -9.62 23.02 -4.55
N GLN A 116 -8.97 23.71 -5.50
CA GLN A 116 -7.91 24.67 -5.22
C GLN A 116 -8.11 25.91 -6.10
N VAL A 117 -8.16 27.08 -5.45
CA VAL A 117 -8.30 28.37 -6.11
C VAL A 117 -7.08 29.23 -5.76
N VAL A 118 -6.48 29.82 -6.79
CA VAL A 118 -5.28 30.63 -6.68
C VAL A 118 -5.65 32.10 -6.48
N TRP A 119 -4.96 32.79 -5.57
CA TRP A 119 -5.13 34.23 -5.39
C TRP A 119 -4.59 35.03 -6.58
N SER A 120 -5.34 36.06 -6.99
CA SER A 120 -4.95 37.01 -8.05
C SER A 120 -4.01 38.07 -7.47
N ILE A 121 -2.70 37.80 -7.56
CA ILE A 121 -1.65 38.70 -7.03
C ILE A 121 -0.70 39.15 -8.14
N VAL A 122 -0.12 38.21 -8.90
CA VAL A 122 0.90 38.47 -9.93
C VAL A 122 0.52 37.95 -11.32
N GLY A 123 -0.78 37.74 -11.58
CA GLY A 123 -1.28 37.09 -12.80
C GLY A 123 -1.33 35.56 -12.74
N GLN A 124 -1.00 34.97 -11.59
CA GLN A 124 -1.09 33.51 -11.35
C GLN A 124 -2.54 33.00 -11.27
N ASP A 125 -3.54 33.88 -11.21
CA ASP A 125 -4.95 33.56 -11.33
C ASP A 125 -5.32 33.03 -12.72
N ILE A 126 -4.44 33.14 -13.72
CA ILE A 126 -4.53 32.39 -14.98
C ILE A 126 -4.62 30.86 -14.76
N LEU A 127 -4.12 30.36 -13.63
CA LEU A 127 -4.23 28.95 -13.23
C LEU A 127 -5.65 28.55 -12.82
N ASN A 128 -6.53 29.52 -12.53
CA ASN A 128 -7.95 29.27 -12.25
C ASN A 128 -8.70 29.08 -13.58
N GLY A 129 -8.47 27.94 -14.23
CA GLY A 129 -9.16 27.58 -15.47
C GLY A 129 -10.66 27.36 -15.25
N ASP A 130 -11.46 27.55 -16.30
CA ASP A 130 -12.87 27.17 -16.31
C ASP A 130 -12.99 25.65 -16.29
N VAL A 131 -13.51 25.12 -15.18
CA VAL A 131 -13.72 23.68 -14.96
C VAL A 131 -15.18 23.27 -15.11
N GLY A 132 -16.05 24.19 -15.55
CA GLY A 132 -17.49 24.02 -15.63
C GLY A 132 -18.21 24.24 -14.30
N GLY A 133 -19.54 24.31 -14.36
CA GLY A 133 -20.37 24.59 -13.18
C GLY A 133 -20.26 26.02 -12.66
N GLY A 134 -19.80 26.97 -13.49
CA GLY A 134 -19.59 28.37 -13.10
C GLY A 134 -18.41 28.58 -12.16
N PHE A 135 -17.49 27.63 -12.07
CA PHE A 135 -16.36 27.66 -11.16
C PHE A 135 -15.02 27.76 -11.90
N HIS A 136 -14.11 28.56 -11.36
CA HIS A 136 -12.75 28.74 -11.87
C HIS A 136 -11.74 28.29 -10.80
N GLY A 137 -10.85 27.37 -11.16
CA GLY A 137 -9.86 26.84 -10.23
C GLY A 137 -8.94 25.81 -10.89
N ILE A 138 -8.05 25.22 -10.10
CA ILE A 138 -7.16 24.15 -10.57
C ILE A 138 -7.91 22.83 -10.58
N GLN A 139 -7.97 22.17 -11.75
CA GLN A 139 -8.49 20.82 -11.85
C GLN A 139 -7.64 19.86 -11.01
N ILE A 140 -8.28 19.10 -10.12
CA ILE A 140 -7.62 18.10 -9.28
C ILE A 140 -7.72 16.71 -9.92
N THR A 141 -6.71 15.87 -9.69
CA THR A 141 -6.62 14.49 -10.19
C THR A 141 -6.42 13.46 -9.08
N SER A 142 -6.70 13.85 -7.83
CA SER A 142 -6.63 12.98 -6.64
C SER A 142 -7.82 12.04 -6.49
N GLY A 143 -8.88 12.24 -7.26
CA GLY A 143 -10.09 11.42 -7.25
C GLY A 143 -11.03 11.62 -6.05
N LEU A 144 -10.77 12.62 -5.20
CA LEU A 144 -11.52 12.86 -3.97
C LEU A 144 -13.04 13.02 -4.17
N PHE A 145 -13.47 13.65 -5.26
CA PHE A 145 -14.90 13.83 -5.55
C PHE A 145 -15.61 12.49 -5.77
N HIS A 146 -14.96 11.56 -6.49
CA HIS A 146 -15.49 10.21 -6.71
C HIS A 146 -15.58 9.42 -5.40
N VAL A 147 -14.58 9.58 -4.53
CA VAL A 147 -14.54 8.97 -3.20
C VAL A 147 -15.69 9.50 -2.34
N TRP A 148 -15.87 10.82 -2.24
CA TRP A 148 -16.92 11.42 -1.43
C TRP A 148 -18.32 11.07 -1.92
N ARG A 149 -18.55 11.02 -3.23
CA ARG A 149 -19.80 10.49 -3.79
C ARG A 149 -19.99 9.03 -3.40
N GLY A 150 -18.94 8.20 -3.55
CA GLY A 150 -18.92 6.81 -3.11
C GLY A 150 -19.15 6.63 -1.60
N TRP A 151 -18.94 7.66 -0.78
CA TRP A 151 -19.25 7.64 0.64
C TRP A 151 -20.70 8.07 0.96
N GLY A 152 -21.43 8.59 -0.03
CA GLY A 152 -22.79 9.13 0.15
C GLY A 152 -22.81 10.59 0.60
N ILE A 153 -21.72 11.35 0.40
CA ILE A 153 -21.66 12.77 0.74
C ILE A 153 -22.39 13.58 -0.33
N THR A 154 -23.40 14.35 0.06
CA THR A 154 -24.26 15.14 -0.86
C THR A 154 -24.12 16.65 -0.70
N SER A 155 -23.46 17.14 0.37
CA SER A 155 -23.30 18.58 0.62
C SER A 155 -21.96 18.95 1.23
N SER A 156 -21.58 20.21 1.03
CA SER A 156 -20.36 20.81 1.58
C SER A 156 -20.36 20.89 3.10
N PHE A 157 -21.55 20.91 3.73
CA PHE A 157 -21.68 20.87 5.18
C PHE A 157 -21.14 19.57 5.78
N GLN A 158 -21.45 18.43 5.15
CA GLN A 158 -20.94 17.12 5.59
C GLN A 158 -19.41 17.05 5.46
N LEU A 159 -18.84 17.57 4.37
CA LEU A 159 -17.39 17.71 4.21
C LEU A 159 -16.80 18.57 5.32
N TYR A 160 -17.40 19.73 5.60
CA TYR A 160 -16.93 20.62 6.66
C TYR A 160 -16.91 19.94 8.04
N CYS A 161 -17.99 19.26 8.42
CA CYS A 161 -18.03 18.51 9.68
C CYS A 161 -16.98 17.39 9.72
N THR A 162 -16.78 16.67 8.61
CA THR A 162 -15.78 15.61 8.50
C THR A 162 -14.35 16.17 8.66
N ALA A 163 -14.07 17.33 8.07
CA ALA A 163 -12.78 18.01 8.24
C ALA A 163 -12.54 18.39 9.71
N ILE A 164 -13.52 18.98 10.40
CA ILE A 164 -13.39 19.30 11.83
C ILE A 164 -13.14 18.04 12.67
N GLY A 165 -13.85 16.94 12.37
CA GLY A 165 -13.62 15.64 13.02
C GLY A 165 -12.19 15.13 12.82
N GLY A 166 -11.67 15.21 11.59
CA GLY A 166 -10.28 14.88 11.27
C GLY A 166 -9.27 15.74 12.03
N LEU A 167 -9.51 17.05 12.13
CA LEU A 167 -8.64 17.96 12.89
C LEU A 167 -8.61 17.62 14.39
N LEU A 168 -9.76 17.33 14.99
CA LEU A 168 -9.84 16.90 16.39
C LEU A 168 -9.10 15.56 16.60
N LEU A 169 -9.26 14.61 15.68
CA LEU A 169 -8.55 13.33 15.73
C LEU A 169 -7.03 13.51 15.59
N ALA A 170 -6.56 14.43 14.74
CA ALA A 170 -5.14 14.77 14.66
C ALA A 170 -4.61 15.32 15.99
N GLY A 171 -5.38 16.17 16.67
CA GLY A 171 -5.07 16.66 18.02
C GLY A 171 -4.99 15.53 19.05
N LEU A 172 -5.90 14.55 18.99
CA LEU A 172 -5.87 13.35 19.84
C LEU A 172 -4.63 12.50 19.59
N PHE A 173 -4.20 12.31 18.34
CA PHE A 173 -2.97 11.58 18.04
C PHE A 173 -1.73 12.31 18.55
N LEU A 174 -1.63 13.63 18.39
CA LEU A 174 -0.53 14.41 18.98
C LEU A 174 -0.48 14.26 20.50
N PHE A 175 -1.64 14.33 21.16
CA PHE A 175 -1.74 14.11 22.59
C PHE A 175 -1.33 12.69 22.99
N ALA A 176 -1.79 11.66 22.26
CA ALA A 176 -1.45 10.27 22.52
C ALA A 176 0.06 10.01 22.37
N GLY A 177 0.70 10.57 21.35
CA GLY A 177 2.16 10.48 21.17
C GLY A 177 2.92 11.09 22.33
N TRP A 178 2.56 12.32 22.73
CA TRP A 178 3.14 12.96 23.92
C TRP A 178 2.89 12.14 25.19
N PHE A 179 1.66 11.65 25.39
CA PHE A 179 1.26 10.90 26.58
C PHE A 179 2.05 9.59 26.71
N HIS A 180 2.15 8.82 25.63
CA HIS A 180 2.85 7.53 25.60
C HIS A 180 4.38 7.63 25.52
N TYR A 181 4.93 8.85 25.50
CA TYR A 181 6.37 9.06 25.64
C TYR A 181 6.73 9.73 26.98
N HIS A 182 6.02 10.79 27.36
CA HIS A 182 6.35 11.60 28.53
C HIS A 182 5.61 11.19 29.80
N LYS A 183 4.43 10.58 29.73
CA LYS A 183 3.56 10.34 30.88
C LYS A 183 3.40 8.86 31.25
N LYS A 184 3.09 8.01 30.27
CA LYS A 184 2.85 6.58 30.46
C LYS A 184 3.54 5.81 29.33
N ALA A 185 4.86 5.70 29.41
CA ALA A 185 5.64 5.04 28.37
C ALA A 185 5.61 3.51 28.54
N PRO A 186 5.21 2.74 27.51
CA PRO A 186 5.20 1.29 27.60
C PRO A 186 6.58 0.69 27.81
N LYS A 187 6.65 -0.45 28.51
CA LYS A 187 7.87 -1.26 28.64
C LYS A 187 8.12 -2.13 27.42
N LEU A 188 9.35 -2.61 27.25
CA LEU A 188 9.74 -3.43 26.09
C LEU A 188 8.91 -4.71 25.96
N GLU A 189 8.51 -5.35 27.06
CA GLU A 189 7.71 -6.57 27.01
C GLU A 189 6.32 -6.34 26.40
N TRP A 190 5.79 -5.12 26.49
CA TRP A 190 4.53 -4.76 25.84
C TRP A 190 4.70 -4.70 24.31
N PHE A 191 5.78 -4.08 23.84
CA PHE A 191 6.11 -4.02 22.41
C PHE A 191 6.39 -5.39 21.81
N GLN A 192 7.05 -6.28 22.56
CA GLN A 192 7.39 -7.62 22.12
C GLN A 192 6.23 -8.63 22.18
N ASN A 193 5.05 -8.21 22.62
CA ASN A 193 3.85 -9.06 22.66
C ASN A 193 3.20 -9.17 21.27
N VAL A 194 3.88 -9.86 20.36
CA VAL A 194 3.50 -9.96 18.95
C VAL A 194 2.21 -10.75 18.75
N GLU A 195 1.94 -11.79 19.56
CA GLU A 195 0.67 -12.52 19.52
C GLU A 195 -0.53 -11.62 19.83
N SER A 196 -0.44 -10.82 20.91
CA SER A 196 -1.49 -9.85 21.23
C SER A 196 -1.61 -8.79 20.14
N MET A 197 -0.49 -8.23 19.68
CA MET A 197 -0.48 -7.22 18.62
C MET A 197 -1.17 -7.73 17.35
N MET A 198 -0.83 -8.94 16.89
CA MET A 198 -1.42 -9.53 15.68
C MET A 198 -2.89 -9.87 15.84
N ASN A 199 -3.32 -10.42 16.98
CA ASN A 199 -4.74 -10.64 17.25
C ASN A 199 -5.54 -9.34 17.20
N HIS A 200 -5.05 -8.27 17.83
CA HIS A 200 -5.75 -6.97 17.83
C HIS A 200 -5.71 -6.30 16.45
N HIS A 201 -4.59 -6.34 15.73
CA HIS A 201 -4.52 -5.75 14.39
C HIS A 201 -5.41 -6.50 13.38
N LEU A 202 -5.41 -7.83 13.41
CA LEU A 202 -6.29 -8.62 12.54
C LEU A 202 -7.75 -8.42 12.93
N ALA A 203 -8.15 -8.73 14.17
CA ALA A 203 -9.57 -8.73 14.53
C ALA A 203 -10.16 -7.32 14.68
N VAL A 204 -9.44 -6.39 15.30
CA VAL A 204 -9.98 -5.06 15.61
C VAL A 204 -9.68 -4.07 14.50
N LEU A 205 -8.41 -3.86 14.17
CA LEU A 205 -8.04 -2.82 13.19
C LEU A 205 -8.56 -3.16 11.79
N LEU A 206 -8.30 -4.38 11.30
CA LEU A 206 -8.76 -4.81 9.98
C LEU A 206 -10.19 -5.36 10.01
N GLY A 207 -10.50 -6.25 10.95
CA GLY A 207 -11.79 -6.91 11.06
C GLY A 207 -12.93 -5.95 11.43
N CYS A 208 -12.90 -5.38 12.63
CA CYS A 208 -13.92 -4.40 13.06
C CYS A 208 -13.90 -3.13 12.21
N GLY A 209 -12.73 -2.71 11.70
CA GLY A 209 -12.62 -1.61 10.73
C GLY A 209 -13.42 -1.89 9.45
N SER A 210 -13.24 -3.07 8.86
CA SER A 210 -14.00 -3.49 7.67
C SER A 210 -15.49 -3.69 7.98
N LEU A 211 -15.84 -4.18 9.18
CA LEU A 211 -17.23 -4.35 9.61
C LEU A 211 -17.94 -3.01 9.75
N GLY A 212 -17.28 -2.04 10.39
CA GLY A 212 -17.78 -0.67 10.51
C GLY A 212 -17.96 -0.01 9.15
N TRP A 213 -17.03 -0.24 8.22
CA TRP A 213 -17.15 0.25 6.84
C TRP A 213 -18.29 -0.42 6.07
N ALA A 214 -18.47 -1.75 6.21
CA ALA A 214 -19.62 -2.45 5.62
C ALA A 214 -20.94 -1.89 6.15
N GLY A 215 -21.04 -1.59 7.45
CA GLY A 215 -22.20 -0.91 8.03
C GLY A 215 -22.47 0.46 7.39
N HIS A 216 -21.43 1.30 7.23
CA HIS A 216 -21.56 2.58 6.52
C HIS A 216 -22.03 2.39 5.07
N LEU A 217 -21.47 1.40 4.37
CA LEU A 217 -21.84 1.13 2.98
C LEU A 217 -23.32 0.73 2.84
N ILE A 218 -23.79 -0.19 3.68
CA ILE A 218 -25.16 -0.71 3.65
C ILE A 218 -26.17 0.38 4.04
N HIS A 219 -25.89 1.15 5.09
CA HIS A 219 -26.88 2.04 5.69
C HIS A 219 -26.84 3.48 5.16
N VAL A 220 -25.74 3.89 4.51
CA VAL A 220 -25.57 5.28 4.03
C VAL A 220 -25.18 5.32 2.56
N SER A 221 -24.04 4.75 2.19
CA SER A 221 -23.50 4.95 0.84
C SER A 221 -24.37 4.31 -0.25
N ALA A 222 -24.71 3.03 -0.13
CA ALA A 222 -25.45 2.29 -1.14
C ALA A 222 -26.84 2.91 -1.45
N PRO A 223 -27.70 3.24 -0.46
CA PRO A 223 -29.00 3.85 -0.76
C PRO A 223 -28.87 5.25 -1.37
N ILE A 224 -27.94 6.08 -0.89
CA ILE A 224 -27.71 7.42 -1.46
C ILE A 224 -27.19 7.33 -2.90
N ASN A 225 -26.22 6.44 -3.17
CA ASN A 225 -25.71 6.25 -4.52
C ASN A 225 -26.79 5.70 -5.45
N GLN A 226 -27.68 4.83 -4.98
CA GLN A 226 -28.81 4.36 -5.79
C GLN A 226 -29.76 5.50 -6.20
N LEU A 227 -29.99 6.48 -5.32
CA LEU A 227 -30.79 7.67 -5.63
C LEU A 227 -30.06 8.61 -6.62
N LEU A 228 -28.76 8.84 -6.40
CA LEU A 228 -27.92 9.63 -7.31
C LEU A 228 -27.83 9.00 -8.70
N ASP A 229 -27.70 7.67 -8.78
CA ASP A 229 -27.66 6.92 -10.04
C ASP A 229 -29.00 6.98 -10.79
N LYS A 230 -30.11 7.18 -10.08
CA LYS A 230 -31.45 7.43 -10.67
C LYS A 230 -31.65 8.88 -11.13
N GLY A 231 -30.64 9.75 -10.98
CA GLY A 231 -30.69 11.15 -11.41
C GLY A 231 -31.44 12.08 -10.45
N ILE A 232 -31.68 11.64 -9.21
CA ILE A 232 -32.29 12.51 -8.19
C ILE A 232 -31.26 13.55 -7.75
N VAL A 233 -31.67 14.81 -7.72
CA VAL A 233 -30.80 15.93 -7.36
C VAL A 233 -30.37 15.78 -5.90
N ALA A 234 -29.10 16.03 -5.62
CA ALA A 234 -28.49 15.79 -4.30
C ALA A 234 -29.23 16.46 -3.12
N ARG A 235 -29.88 17.61 -3.36
CA ARG A 235 -30.65 18.35 -2.35
C ARG A 235 -31.98 17.68 -1.97
N ASP A 236 -32.53 16.86 -2.86
CA ASP A 236 -33.82 16.18 -2.70
C ASP A 236 -33.63 14.76 -2.11
N ILE A 237 -32.39 14.32 -1.95
CA ILE A 237 -32.04 13.04 -1.34
C ILE A 237 -32.20 13.14 0.19
N PRO A 238 -32.89 12.18 0.84
CA PRO A 238 -32.97 12.13 2.30
C PRO A 238 -31.59 12.16 2.95
N LEU A 239 -31.44 12.90 4.04
CA LEU A 239 -30.18 12.90 4.78
C LEU A 239 -29.89 11.50 5.36
N PRO A 240 -28.62 11.10 5.52
CA PRO A 240 -28.26 9.76 6.00
C PRO A 240 -28.98 9.29 7.27
N HIS A 241 -29.22 10.20 8.23
CA HIS A 241 -29.91 9.88 9.47
C HIS A 241 -31.41 9.57 9.26
N GLU A 242 -32.04 10.12 8.23
CA GLU A 242 -33.44 9.81 7.90
C GLU A 242 -33.60 8.41 7.35
N LEU A 243 -32.58 7.88 6.67
CA LEU A 243 -32.54 6.50 6.19
C LEU A 243 -32.20 5.54 7.32
N LEU A 244 -31.22 5.90 8.16
CA LEU A 244 -30.75 5.04 9.25
C LEU A 244 -31.83 4.73 10.28
N PHE A 245 -32.66 5.71 10.65
CA PHE A 245 -33.68 5.57 11.70
C PHE A 245 -35.08 5.24 11.16
N ASN A 246 -35.24 5.06 9.85
CA ASN A 246 -36.52 4.71 9.24
C ASN A 246 -36.37 3.46 8.36
N ALA A 247 -36.70 2.31 8.94
CA ALA A 247 -36.65 1.03 8.24
C ALA A 247 -37.62 0.97 7.05
N ASP A 248 -38.76 1.67 7.10
CA ASP A 248 -39.72 1.70 5.99
C ASP A 248 -39.13 2.42 4.78
N LYS A 249 -38.45 3.56 4.99
CA LYS A 249 -37.70 4.25 3.93
C LYS A 249 -36.62 3.36 3.32
N MET A 250 -35.89 2.58 4.14
CA MET A 250 -34.90 1.63 3.63
C MET A 250 -35.55 0.47 2.86
N ALA A 251 -36.72 0.01 3.29
CA ALA A 251 -37.48 -1.05 2.63
C ALA A 251 -38.00 -0.65 1.24
N GLU A 252 -38.17 0.65 0.96
CA GLU A 252 -38.48 1.14 -0.39
C GLU A 252 -37.34 0.87 -1.39
N PHE A 253 -36.08 0.83 -0.93
CA PHE A 253 -34.91 0.53 -1.75
C PHE A 253 -34.55 -0.95 -1.74
N TYR A 254 -34.59 -1.54 -0.54
CA TYR A 254 -34.16 -2.89 -0.22
C TYR A 254 -35.28 -3.58 0.56
N PRO A 255 -36.24 -4.24 -0.11
CA PRO A 255 -37.42 -4.84 0.52
C PRO A 255 -37.09 -5.80 1.68
N SER A 256 -35.89 -6.39 1.70
CA SER A 256 -35.44 -7.26 2.78
C SER A 256 -35.35 -6.56 4.15
N PHE A 257 -35.19 -5.22 4.20
CA PHE A 257 -35.17 -4.46 5.45
C PHE A 257 -36.47 -4.57 6.24
N ALA A 258 -37.62 -4.79 5.57
CA ALA A 258 -38.91 -5.00 6.25
C ALA A 258 -38.94 -6.28 7.11
N GLN A 259 -38.05 -7.25 6.84
CA GLN A 259 -37.92 -8.49 7.62
C GLN A 259 -37.07 -8.32 8.89
N GLY A 260 -36.43 -7.16 9.07
CA GLY A 260 -35.56 -6.86 10.18
C GLY A 260 -34.33 -7.77 10.28
N LEU A 261 -33.86 -8.01 11.51
CA LEU A 261 -32.64 -8.78 11.78
C LEU A 261 -32.89 -10.28 12.00
N SER A 262 -34.15 -10.74 11.95
CA SER A 262 -34.48 -12.15 12.14
C SER A 262 -33.74 -13.08 11.15
N PRO A 263 -33.64 -12.76 9.85
CA PRO A 263 -32.90 -13.59 8.89
C PRO A 263 -31.40 -13.74 9.23
N PHE A 264 -30.78 -12.72 9.86
CA PHE A 264 -29.39 -12.78 10.29
C PHE A 264 -29.16 -13.83 11.38
N PHE A 265 -29.97 -13.80 12.46
CA PHE A 265 -29.82 -14.71 13.60
C PHE A 265 -30.33 -16.14 13.34
N THR A 266 -31.14 -16.32 12.29
CA THR A 266 -31.65 -17.63 11.86
C THR A 266 -30.83 -18.27 10.73
N PHE A 267 -29.74 -17.63 10.31
CA PHE A 267 -28.89 -18.05 9.19
C PHE A 267 -29.62 -18.11 7.82
N ASN A 268 -30.75 -17.42 7.68
CA ASN A 268 -31.46 -17.27 6.40
C ASN A 268 -30.92 -16.08 5.60
N TRP A 269 -29.62 -16.10 5.29
CA TRP A 269 -28.92 -14.93 4.72
C TRP A 269 -29.25 -14.65 3.26
N GLY A 270 -29.86 -15.60 2.54
CA GLY A 270 -30.28 -15.40 1.15
C GLY A 270 -31.28 -14.25 0.97
N VAL A 271 -31.97 -13.86 2.05
CA VAL A 271 -32.89 -12.71 2.08
C VAL A 271 -32.18 -11.38 1.81
N TYR A 272 -30.90 -11.22 2.15
CA TYR A 272 -30.15 -9.96 2.03
C TYR A 272 -29.55 -9.72 0.64
N ALA A 273 -29.93 -10.50 -0.37
CA ALA A 273 -29.38 -10.44 -1.72
C ALA A 273 -29.74 -9.15 -2.51
N ASP A 274 -30.56 -8.26 -1.96
CA ASP A 274 -30.87 -6.95 -2.54
C ASP A 274 -29.82 -5.87 -2.23
N PHE A 275 -29.12 -5.97 -1.10
CA PHE A 275 -28.02 -5.05 -0.73
C PHE A 275 -26.66 -5.72 -0.51
N LEU A 276 -26.59 -7.05 -0.35
CA LEU A 276 -25.35 -7.85 -0.36
C LEU A 276 -25.30 -8.69 -1.62
N THR A 277 -24.77 -8.11 -2.70
CA THR A 277 -24.81 -8.72 -4.02
C THR A 277 -23.49 -9.39 -4.40
N PHE A 278 -23.49 -10.15 -5.49
CA PHE A 278 -22.30 -10.73 -6.09
C PHE A 278 -22.38 -10.60 -7.63
N LYS A 279 -22.67 -9.39 -8.10
CA LYS A 279 -22.94 -9.14 -9.53
C LYS A 279 -21.68 -9.27 -10.37
N GLY A 280 -20.55 -8.78 -9.85
CA GLY A 280 -19.34 -8.58 -10.65
C GLY A 280 -19.49 -7.44 -11.65
N GLY A 281 -18.41 -7.13 -12.36
CA GLY A 281 -18.40 -6.14 -13.43
C GLY A 281 -18.58 -4.70 -12.92
N LEU A 282 -19.10 -3.85 -13.80
CA LEU A 282 -19.28 -2.42 -13.53
C LEU A 282 -20.76 -2.02 -13.61
N ASN A 283 -21.15 -1.07 -12.76
CA ASN A 283 -22.41 -0.37 -12.83
C ASN A 283 -22.47 0.42 -14.15
N PRO A 284 -23.46 0.15 -15.03
CA PRO A 284 -23.54 0.76 -16.35
C PRO A 284 -23.92 2.25 -16.32
N THR A 285 -24.30 2.81 -15.17
CA THR A 285 -24.59 4.24 -15.01
C THR A 285 -23.34 5.04 -14.62
N THR A 286 -22.45 4.44 -13.83
CA THR A 286 -21.32 5.15 -13.20
C THR A 286 -19.96 4.68 -13.70
N GLY A 287 -19.89 3.51 -14.34
CA GLY A 287 -18.63 2.88 -14.74
C GLY A 287 -17.79 2.38 -13.56
N SER A 288 -18.37 2.22 -12.37
CA SER A 288 -17.68 1.76 -11.16
C SER A 288 -18.13 0.37 -10.72
N LEU A 289 -17.40 -0.27 -9.80
CA LEU A 289 -17.90 -1.43 -9.07
C LEU A 289 -19.25 -1.12 -8.39
N TRP A 290 -20.05 -2.16 -8.19
CA TRP A 290 -21.34 -2.05 -7.50
C TRP A 290 -21.13 -1.79 -6.02
N MET A 291 -21.76 -0.76 -5.46
CA MET A 291 -21.64 -0.45 -4.02
C MET A 291 -22.10 -1.62 -3.13
N THR A 292 -23.10 -2.37 -3.58
CA THR A 292 -23.62 -3.57 -2.90
C THR A 292 -22.62 -4.74 -2.94
N ASP A 293 -21.83 -4.88 -4.01
CA ASP A 293 -20.72 -5.85 -4.07
C ASP A 293 -19.56 -5.41 -3.15
N ILE A 294 -19.25 -4.10 -3.10
CA ILE A 294 -18.23 -3.56 -2.18
C ILE A 294 -18.65 -3.76 -0.72
N ALA A 295 -19.93 -3.57 -0.38
CA ALA A 295 -20.47 -3.82 0.94
C ALA A 295 -20.32 -5.30 1.34
N HIS A 296 -20.71 -6.21 0.43
CA HIS A 296 -20.56 -7.64 0.65
C HIS A 296 -19.08 -8.07 0.78
N HIS A 297 -18.20 -7.49 -0.04
CA HIS A 297 -16.76 -7.70 0.07
C HIS A 297 -16.24 -7.30 1.47
N HIS A 298 -16.59 -6.11 1.96
CA HIS A 298 -16.13 -5.63 3.26
C HIS A 298 -16.68 -6.46 4.43
N LEU A 299 -17.92 -6.94 4.33
CA LEU A 299 -18.48 -7.86 5.31
C LEU A 299 -17.73 -9.20 5.32
N ALA A 300 -17.41 -9.76 4.15
CA ALA A 300 -16.69 -11.02 4.04
C ALA A 300 -15.26 -10.92 4.60
N ILE A 301 -14.51 -9.86 4.26
CA ILE A 301 -13.15 -9.65 4.81
C ILE A 301 -13.20 -9.34 6.31
N ALA A 302 -14.26 -8.67 6.80
CA ALA A 302 -14.43 -8.42 8.23
C ALA A 302 -14.52 -9.73 9.00
N VAL A 303 -15.35 -10.67 8.55
CA VAL A 303 -15.46 -12.00 9.15
C VAL A 303 -14.12 -12.73 9.07
N LEU A 304 -13.46 -12.72 7.90
CA LEU A 304 -12.15 -13.36 7.73
C LEU A 304 -11.12 -12.85 8.74
N PHE A 305 -10.99 -11.52 8.89
CA PHE A 305 -10.00 -10.91 9.76
C PHE A 305 -10.35 -11.03 11.25
N ILE A 306 -11.64 -10.96 11.60
CA ILE A 306 -12.09 -11.24 12.98
C ILE A 306 -11.73 -12.67 13.36
N VAL A 307 -12.03 -13.66 12.52
CA VAL A 307 -11.67 -15.06 12.78
C VAL A 307 -10.15 -15.24 12.83
N ALA A 308 -9.41 -14.68 11.87
CA ALA A 308 -7.95 -14.76 11.84
C ALA A 308 -7.28 -14.15 13.08
N GLY A 309 -7.83 -13.06 13.64
CA GLY A 309 -7.33 -12.43 14.86
C GLY A 309 -7.62 -13.21 16.15
N HIS A 310 -8.18 -14.42 16.08
CA HIS A 310 -8.30 -15.34 17.21
C HIS A 310 -7.35 -16.56 17.09
N MET A 311 -6.38 -16.50 16.16
CA MET A 311 -5.44 -17.58 15.92
C MET A 311 -4.36 -17.71 17.01
N TYR A 312 -3.85 -16.59 17.54
CA TYR A 312 -2.66 -16.61 18.40
C TYR A 312 -2.98 -16.71 19.89
N ARG A 313 -2.17 -17.48 20.62
CA ARG A 313 -2.34 -17.72 22.06
C ARG A 313 -2.11 -16.44 22.86
N THR A 314 -3.00 -16.17 23.80
CA THR A 314 -2.84 -15.09 24.79
C THR A 314 -3.12 -15.63 26.21
N ASN A 315 -3.71 -14.84 27.11
CA ASN A 315 -3.86 -15.17 28.53
C ASN A 315 -4.78 -16.38 28.83
N TRP A 316 -5.58 -16.82 27.86
CA TRP A 316 -6.61 -17.86 28.04
C TRP A 316 -6.13 -19.25 27.61
N GLY A 317 -4.86 -19.42 27.26
CA GLY A 317 -4.24 -20.71 26.93
C GLY A 317 -4.66 -21.34 25.59
N ILE A 318 -5.68 -20.81 24.91
CA ILE A 318 -6.14 -21.26 23.59
C ILE A 318 -5.44 -20.45 22.49
N GLY A 319 -5.06 -21.12 21.40
CA GLY A 319 -4.39 -20.52 20.23
C GLY A 319 -2.96 -21.01 20.05
N HIS A 320 -2.29 -20.49 19.03
CA HIS A 320 -0.92 -20.86 18.66
C HIS A 320 0.12 -19.85 19.16
N SER A 321 1.29 -20.33 19.60
CA SER A 321 2.47 -19.46 19.71
C SER A 321 3.13 -19.32 18.34
N MET A 322 3.51 -18.10 17.94
CA MET A 322 4.21 -17.89 16.67
C MET A 322 5.57 -18.58 16.65
N LYS A 323 6.25 -18.60 17.79
CA LYS A 323 7.54 -19.29 17.95
C LYS A 323 7.40 -20.79 17.70
N GLU A 324 6.43 -21.43 18.34
CA GLU A 324 6.14 -22.87 18.15
C GLU A 324 5.81 -23.18 16.68
N ILE A 325 5.00 -22.33 16.02
CA ILE A 325 4.71 -22.46 14.59
C ILE A 325 6.02 -22.41 13.81
N LEU A 326 6.83 -21.36 13.94
CA LEU A 326 8.06 -21.20 13.17
C LEU A 326 9.03 -22.38 13.37
N GLU A 327 9.29 -22.75 14.61
CA GLU A 327 10.26 -23.82 14.94
C GLU A 327 9.80 -25.20 14.46
N SER A 328 8.49 -25.44 14.37
CA SER A 328 7.95 -26.70 13.82
C SER A 328 8.14 -26.82 12.29
N HIS A 329 8.31 -25.71 11.56
CA HIS A 329 8.47 -25.72 10.11
C HIS A 329 9.94 -25.90 9.71
N LYS A 330 10.36 -27.18 9.67
CA LYS A 330 11.71 -27.63 9.30
C LYS A 330 11.65 -28.70 8.22
N GLY A 331 12.51 -28.59 7.20
CA GLY A 331 12.59 -29.52 6.08
C GLY A 331 13.99 -30.10 5.88
N PRO A 332 14.13 -31.17 5.07
CA PRO A 332 15.42 -31.85 4.88
C PRO A 332 16.48 -30.96 4.21
N PHE A 333 16.07 -29.95 3.42
CA PHE A 333 16.99 -29.06 2.69
C PHE A 333 17.29 -27.74 3.41
N THR A 334 16.53 -27.41 4.46
CA THR A 334 16.50 -26.07 5.06
C THR A 334 17.22 -25.98 6.40
N GLY A 335 18.00 -27.01 6.79
CA GLY A 335 18.74 -27.01 8.06
C GLY A 335 17.77 -26.87 9.23
N GLU A 336 18.02 -25.94 10.15
CA GLU A 336 17.15 -25.63 11.30
C GLU A 336 15.87 -24.86 10.96
N GLY A 337 15.54 -24.68 9.68
CA GLY A 337 14.29 -24.06 9.24
C GLY A 337 14.16 -22.61 9.73
N HIS A 338 13.00 -22.27 10.29
CA HIS A 338 12.68 -20.90 10.74
C HIS A 338 13.12 -20.58 12.17
N LYS A 339 13.91 -21.44 12.82
CA LYS A 339 14.44 -21.18 14.17
C LYS A 339 15.20 -19.85 14.22
N GLY A 340 14.97 -19.05 15.25
CA GLY A 340 15.59 -17.73 15.41
C GLY A 340 14.86 -16.56 14.74
N LEU A 341 13.88 -16.82 13.84
CA LEU A 341 13.14 -15.74 13.18
C LEU A 341 12.19 -15.00 14.13
N TYR A 342 11.61 -15.70 15.12
CA TYR A 342 10.77 -15.07 16.14
C TYR A 342 11.60 -14.05 16.94
N GLU A 343 12.81 -14.44 17.36
CA GLU A 343 13.75 -13.56 18.07
C GLU A 343 14.13 -12.36 17.19
N ILE A 344 14.53 -12.59 15.92
CA ILE A 344 14.86 -11.50 15.00
C ILE A 344 13.74 -10.46 14.90
N LEU A 345 12.50 -10.92 14.67
CA LEU A 345 11.36 -10.01 14.47
C LEU A 345 10.86 -9.39 15.79
N THR A 346 11.27 -9.88 16.95
CA THR A 346 10.92 -9.29 18.25
C THR A 346 12.03 -8.40 18.84
N THR A 347 13.25 -8.51 18.35
CA THR A 347 14.40 -7.72 18.83
C THR A 347 14.95 -6.72 17.83
N SER A 348 14.60 -6.81 16.54
CA SER A 348 15.02 -5.84 15.51
C SER A 348 13.82 -5.13 14.87
N TRP A 349 13.72 -3.82 15.14
CA TRP A 349 12.76 -2.95 14.45
C TRP A 349 13.09 -2.80 12.96
N HIS A 350 14.36 -2.89 12.56
CA HIS A 350 14.77 -2.86 11.17
C HIS A 350 14.34 -4.11 10.40
N ALA A 351 14.39 -5.30 11.03
CA ALA A 351 13.88 -6.52 10.42
C ALA A 351 12.36 -6.44 10.16
N GLN A 352 11.59 -5.98 11.15
CA GLN A 352 10.14 -5.76 10.95
C GLN A 352 9.87 -4.72 9.87
N LEU A 353 10.55 -3.56 9.93
CA LEU A 353 10.34 -2.48 8.97
C LEU A 353 10.68 -2.93 7.54
N ALA A 354 11.74 -3.72 7.35
CA ALA A 354 12.10 -4.28 6.06
C ALA A 354 10.97 -5.14 5.47
N VAL A 355 10.42 -6.08 6.26
CA VAL A 355 9.32 -6.94 5.81
C VAL A 355 8.06 -6.12 5.53
N ASN A 356 7.70 -5.20 6.44
CA ASN A 356 6.51 -4.38 6.30
C ASN A 356 6.58 -3.47 5.08
N LEU A 357 7.74 -2.86 4.79
CA LEU A 357 7.94 -2.06 3.59
C LEU A 357 7.87 -2.88 2.30
N ALA A 358 8.39 -4.11 2.29
CA ALA A 358 8.30 -5.00 1.13
C ALA A 358 6.84 -5.34 0.83
N MET A 359 6.06 -5.66 1.86
CA MET A 359 4.64 -6.00 1.73
C MET A 359 3.80 -4.77 1.35
N MET A 360 3.99 -3.64 2.02
CA MET A 360 3.24 -2.41 1.76
C MET A 360 3.56 -1.80 0.40
N GLY A 361 4.82 -1.85 -0.03
CA GLY A 361 5.21 -1.39 -1.36
C GLY A 361 4.61 -2.24 -2.47
N SER A 362 4.63 -3.56 -2.29
CA SER A 362 3.98 -4.49 -3.22
C SER A 362 2.46 -4.31 -3.24
N LEU A 363 1.84 -4.11 -2.07
CA LEU A 363 0.41 -3.83 -1.96
C LEU A 363 0.02 -2.53 -2.67
N SER A 364 0.82 -1.46 -2.56
CA SER A 364 0.57 -0.21 -3.29
C SER A 364 0.58 -0.42 -4.81
N ILE A 365 1.51 -1.24 -5.33
CA ILE A 365 1.54 -1.59 -6.76
C ILE A 365 0.30 -2.41 -7.16
N ILE A 366 -0.14 -3.35 -6.32
CA ILE A 366 -1.36 -4.13 -6.54
C ILE A 366 -2.59 -3.21 -6.55
N VAL A 367 -2.67 -2.25 -5.62
CA VAL A 367 -3.74 -1.24 -5.58
C VAL A 367 -3.80 -0.47 -6.91
N ALA A 368 -2.66 -0.03 -7.45
CA ALA A 368 -2.62 0.62 -8.76
C ALA A 368 -3.24 -0.26 -9.87
N HIS A 369 -2.81 -1.52 -9.97
CA HIS A 369 -3.28 -2.45 -11.00
C HIS A 369 -4.76 -2.81 -10.85
N HIS A 370 -5.24 -2.96 -9.61
CA HIS A 370 -6.63 -3.27 -9.34
C HIS A 370 -7.53 -2.06 -9.58
N MET A 371 -7.16 -0.86 -9.15
CA MET A 371 -8.03 0.31 -9.25
C MET A 371 -8.28 0.77 -10.69
N TYR A 372 -7.33 0.61 -11.61
CA TYR A 372 -7.57 1.00 -12.99
C TYR A 372 -8.47 0.01 -13.73
N SER A 373 -8.29 -1.29 -13.47
CA SER A 373 -9.01 -2.37 -14.16
C SER A 373 -10.36 -2.69 -13.51
N MET A 374 -10.55 -2.33 -12.24
CA MET A 374 -11.78 -2.47 -11.47
C MET A 374 -12.10 -1.15 -10.75
N PRO A 375 -12.48 -0.08 -11.47
CA PRO A 375 -12.69 1.25 -10.88
C PRO A 375 -13.69 1.22 -9.72
N PRO A 376 -13.27 1.46 -8.46
CA PRO A 376 -14.15 1.22 -7.32
C PRO A 376 -15.11 2.40 -7.05
N TYR A 377 -14.86 3.56 -7.63
CA TYR A 377 -15.62 4.79 -7.33
C TYR A 377 -16.42 5.30 -8.53
N PRO A 378 -17.65 5.81 -8.32
CA PRO A 378 -18.52 6.31 -9.39
C PRO A 378 -17.87 7.39 -10.26
N TYR A 379 -17.99 7.25 -11.58
CA TYR A 379 -17.46 8.14 -12.62
C TYR A 379 -15.93 8.28 -12.66
N LEU A 380 -15.20 7.50 -11.85
CA LEU A 380 -13.73 7.51 -11.84
C LEU A 380 -13.17 6.96 -13.16
N ALA A 381 -13.81 5.93 -13.73
CA ALA A 381 -13.35 5.24 -14.93
C ALA A 381 -13.23 6.15 -16.16
N THR A 382 -14.12 7.15 -16.27
CA THR A 382 -14.16 8.11 -17.38
C THR A 382 -13.39 9.41 -17.12
N ASP A 383 -12.81 9.54 -15.92
CA ASP A 383 -11.83 10.58 -15.60
C ASP A 383 -10.42 10.04 -15.80
N TYR A 384 -10.00 10.01 -17.06
CA TYR A 384 -8.72 9.44 -17.50
C TYR A 384 -7.51 10.11 -16.81
N ALA A 385 -7.58 11.41 -16.52
CA ALA A 385 -6.50 12.12 -15.84
C ALA A 385 -6.34 11.61 -14.40
N THR A 386 -7.44 11.46 -13.67
CA THR A 386 -7.43 10.88 -12.32
C THR A 386 -6.95 9.42 -12.34
N GLN A 387 -7.41 8.60 -13.28
CA GLN A 387 -6.94 7.21 -13.43
C GLN A 387 -5.42 7.12 -13.65
N LEU A 388 -4.89 7.93 -14.58
CA LEU A 388 -3.46 7.98 -14.85
C LEU A 388 -2.65 8.46 -13.63
N CYS A 389 -3.12 9.51 -12.95
CA CYS A 389 -2.47 10.04 -11.76
C CYS A 389 -2.46 9.03 -10.61
N LEU A 390 -3.59 8.36 -10.32
CA LEU A 390 -3.69 7.37 -9.25
C LEU A 390 -2.80 6.15 -9.50
N PHE A 391 -2.81 5.61 -10.74
CA PHE A 391 -1.94 4.51 -11.11
C PHE A 391 -0.47 4.89 -10.92
N THR A 392 -0.05 6.01 -11.52
CA THR A 392 1.32 6.52 -11.43
C THR A 392 1.76 6.76 -9.99
N HIS A 393 0.90 7.38 -9.19
CA HIS A 393 1.14 7.71 -7.79
C HIS A 393 1.41 6.45 -6.95
N HIS A 394 0.52 5.46 -7.03
CA HIS A 394 0.65 4.22 -6.26
C HIS A 394 1.81 3.33 -6.72
N ILE A 395 2.15 3.35 -8.01
CA ILE A 395 3.34 2.70 -8.55
C ILE A 395 4.60 3.30 -7.94
N TRP A 396 4.74 4.64 -7.93
CA TRP A 396 5.89 5.32 -7.34
C TRP A 396 6.03 5.05 -5.84
N ILE A 397 4.95 5.21 -5.07
CA ILE A 397 4.95 4.88 -3.62
C ILE A 397 5.43 3.44 -3.42
N GLY A 398 4.90 2.51 -4.20
CA GLY A 398 5.26 1.11 -4.09
C GLY A 398 6.75 0.84 -4.31
N GLY A 399 7.35 1.42 -5.35
CA GLY A 399 8.79 1.30 -5.61
C GLY A 399 9.66 1.89 -4.52
N PHE A 400 9.33 3.07 -3.99
CA PHE A 400 10.08 3.67 -2.89
C PHE A 400 10.05 2.81 -1.64
N LEU A 401 8.88 2.26 -1.28
CA LEU A 401 8.76 1.36 -0.13
C LEU A 401 9.54 0.05 -0.36
N ILE A 402 9.49 -0.57 -1.55
CA ILE A 402 10.28 -1.77 -1.86
C ILE A 402 11.79 -1.52 -1.77
N VAL A 403 12.29 -0.38 -2.27
CA VAL A 403 13.70 -0.01 -2.13
C VAL A 403 14.06 0.22 -0.65
N GLY A 404 13.17 0.87 0.10
CA GLY A 404 13.28 1.03 1.55
C GLY A 404 13.36 -0.31 2.30
N ALA A 405 12.65 -1.33 1.83
CA ALA A 405 12.74 -2.69 2.37
C ALA A 405 14.15 -3.28 2.21
N GLY A 406 14.74 -3.14 1.00
CA GLY A 406 16.12 -3.53 0.75
C GLY A 406 17.12 -2.77 1.63
N ALA A 407 16.88 -1.48 1.86
CA ALA A 407 17.69 -0.64 2.74
C ALA A 407 17.64 -1.12 4.20
N HIS A 408 16.45 -1.27 4.78
CA HIS A 408 16.29 -1.71 6.16
C HIS A 408 16.71 -3.17 6.37
N GLY A 409 16.58 -4.03 5.36
CA GLY A 409 17.14 -5.37 5.38
C GLY A 409 18.67 -5.35 5.47
N ALA A 410 19.34 -4.47 4.71
CA ALA A 410 20.79 -4.29 4.82
C ALA A 410 21.21 -3.64 6.16
N ILE A 411 20.43 -2.70 6.70
CA ILE A 411 20.69 -2.13 8.04
C ILE A 411 20.59 -3.21 9.12
N PHE A 412 19.53 -4.04 9.10
CA PHE A 412 19.39 -5.21 9.96
C PHE A 412 20.62 -6.12 9.87
N MET A 413 21.06 -6.45 8.65
CA MET A 413 22.24 -7.30 8.44
C MET A 413 23.51 -6.71 9.06
N VAL A 414 23.65 -5.39 9.10
CA VAL A 414 24.83 -4.72 9.69
C VAL A 414 24.73 -4.63 11.20
N ARG A 415 23.60 -4.15 11.73
CA ARG A 415 23.45 -3.75 13.14
C ARG A 415 22.96 -4.89 14.04
N ASP A 416 21.98 -5.65 13.59
CA ASP A 416 21.16 -6.50 14.48
C ASP A 416 21.30 -8.00 14.20
N TYR A 417 21.87 -8.38 13.05
CA TYR A 417 22.09 -9.80 12.73
C TYR A 417 23.09 -10.45 13.69
N ASP A 418 22.62 -11.47 14.42
CA ASP A 418 23.42 -12.33 15.27
C ASP A 418 23.63 -13.73 14.64
N PRO A 419 24.86 -14.11 14.29
CA PRO A 419 25.18 -15.46 13.80
C PRO A 419 24.84 -16.59 14.78
N VAL A 420 24.85 -16.32 16.09
CA VAL A 420 24.57 -17.32 17.14
C VAL A 420 23.10 -17.71 17.14
N ILE A 421 22.20 -16.72 17.00
CA ILE A 421 20.75 -16.96 16.89
C ILE A 421 20.42 -17.68 15.58
N ASN A 422 21.16 -17.38 14.51
CA ASN A 422 20.86 -17.84 13.15
C ASN A 422 21.58 -19.13 12.74
N GLN A 423 22.20 -19.87 13.66
CA GLN A 423 23.01 -21.04 13.30
C GLN A 423 22.25 -22.07 12.45
N ASN A 424 22.71 -22.27 11.21
CA ASN A 424 22.18 -23.22 10.24
C ASN A 424 20.66 -23.11 9.97
N ASN A 425 20.05 -21.96 10.27
CA ASN A 425 18.67 -21.66 9.89
C ASN A 425 18.60 -21.18 8.43
N LEU A 426 17.41 -20.80 7.95
CA LEU A 426 17.22 -20.31 6.58
C LEU A 426 18.10 -19.10 6.24
N LEU A 427 18.23 -18.13 7.14
CA LEU A 427 18.97 -16.90 6.88
C LEU A 427 20.48 -17.15 6.78
N ASP A 428 21.06 -17.91 7.71
CA ASP A 428 22.48 -18.32 7.63
C ASP A 428 22.75 -19.12 6.34
N ARG A 429 21.86 -20.05 6.00
CA ARG A 429 21.98 -20.84 4.78
C ARG A 429 22.02 -19.94 3.56
N MET A 430 21.10 -18.97 3.43
CA MET A 430 21.11 -17.99 2.32
C MET A 430 22.44 -17.25 2.21
N ILE A 431 23.02 -16.81 3.32
CA ILE A 431 24.32 -16.14 3.34
C ILE A 431 25.42 -17.07 2.81
N ARG A 432 25.42 -18.35 3.20
CA ARG A 432 26.44 -19.33 2.78
C ARG A 432 26.47 -19.63 1.28
N HIS A 433 25.37 -19.43 0.55
CA HIS A 433 25.31 -19.60 -0.90
C HIS A 433 24.97 -18.31 -1.65
N ARG A 434 25.21 -17.14 -1.03
CA ARG A 434 24.93 -15.82 -1.63
C ARG A 434 25.59 -15.59 -2.99
N ASP A 435 26.78 -16.15 -3.22
CA ASP A 435 27.49 -16.05 -4.50
C ASP A 435 26.71 -16.77 -5.62
N ALA A 436 26.10 -17.92 -5.32
CA ALA A 436 25.26 -18.66 -6.26
C ALA A 436 23.98 -17.88 -6.57
N ILE A 437 23.30 -17.33 -5.56
CA ILE A 437 22.10 -16.50 -5.74
C ILE A 437 22.41 -15.31 -6.67
N ILE A 438 23.45 -14.54 -6.35
CA ILE A 438 23.79 -13.32 -7.10
C ILE A 438 24.31 -13.64 -8.51
N SER A 439 25.07 -14.72 -8.71
CA SER A 439 25.54 -15.10 -10.06
C SER A 439 24.40 -15.58 -10.98
N HIS A 440 23.44 -16.35 -10.46
CA HIS A 440 22.26 -16.75 -11.23
C HIS A 440 21.37 -15.55 -11.53
N LEU A 441 21.19 -14.66 -10.55
CA LEU A 441 20.41 -13.44 -10.75
C LEU A 441 21.10 -12.47 -11.73
N ASN A 442 22.43 -12.43 -11.76
CA ASN A 442 23.19 -11.71 -12.77
C ASN A 442 22.97 -12.31 -14.16
N TRP A 443 23.08 -13.63 -14.30
CA TRP A 443 22.83 -14.33 -15.56
C TRP A 443 21.42 -14.06 -16.10
N VAL A 444 20.38 -14.17 -15.28
CA VAL A 444 19.00 -13.93 -15.75
C VAL A 444 18.80 -12.46 -16.14
N CYS A 445 19.44 -11.50 -15.47
CA CYS A 445 19.40 -10.09 -15.88
C CYS A 445 20.03 -9.90 -17.26
N ILE A 446 21.18 -10.53 -17.53
CA ILE A 446 21.84 -10.48 -18.84
C ILE A 446 20.96 -11.13 -19.91
N PHE A 447 20.43 -12.33 -19.61
CA PHE A 447 19.52 -13.05 -20.50
C PHE A 447 18.30 -12.21 -20.87
N LEU A 448 17.60 -11.66 -19.86
CA LEU A 448 16.43 -10.81 -20.06
C LEU A 448 16.80 -9.55 -20.82
N GLY A 449 17.93 -8.90 -20.54
CA GLY A 449 18.39 -7.71 -21.27
C GLY A 449 18.55 -7.98 -22.76
N PHE A 450 19.24 -9.07 -23.14
CA PHE A 450 19.40 -9.45 -24.55
C PHE A 450 18.09 -9.87 -25.22
N HIS A 451 17.24 -10.64 -24.53
CA HIS A 451 16.02 -11.22 -25.11
C HIS A 451 14.76 -10.36 -24.89
N SER A 452 14.90 -9.13 -24.41
CA SER A 452 13.82 -8.14 -24.36
C SER A 452 14.24 -6.87 -25.09
N PHE A 453 15.19 -6.11 -24.53
CA PHE A 453 15.68 -4.86 -25.15
C PHE A 453 16.35 -5.11 -26.49
N GLY A 454 17.08 -6.21 -26.66
CA GLY A 454 17.66 -6.60 -27.94
C GLY A 454 16.62 -6.79 -29.05
N LEU A 455 15.38 -7.19 -28.72
CA LEU A 455 14.29 -7.31 -29.70
C LEU A 455 13.82 -5.95 -30.23
N TYR A 456 13.84 -4.90 -29.39
CA TYR A 456 13.54 -3.54 -29.83
C TYR A 456 14.61 -3.03 -30.81
N VAL A 457 15.89 -3.22 -30.49
CA VAL A 457 16.99 -2.82 -31.38
C VAL A 457 17.00 -3.62 -32.69
N HIS A 458 16.67 -4.91 -32.64
CA HIS A 458 16.44 -5.73 -33.84
C HIS A 458 15.34 -5.14 -34.71
N ASN A 459 14.19 -4.81 -34.10
CA ASN A 459 13.06 -4.22 -34.81
C ASN A 459 13.39 -2.87 -35.44
N ASP A 460 14.09 -1.98 -34.72
CA ASP A 460 14.54 -0.70 -35.27
C ASP A 460 15.47 -0.91 -36.48
N THR A 461 16.41 -1.86 -36.37
CA THR A 461 17.34 -2.16 -37.47
C THR A 461 16.61 -2.73 -38.68
N MET A 462 15.73 -3.73 -38.50
CA MET A 462 14.96 -4.32 -39.61
C MET A 462 14.04 -3.30 -40.26
N ARG A 463 13.41 -2.43 -39.47
CA ARG A 463 12.57 -1.35 -39.98
C ARG A 463 13.38 -0.34 -40.79
N ALA A 464 14.54 0.08 -40.28
CA ALA A 464 15.44 1.01 -40.98
C ALA A 464 16.00 0.42 -42.28
N LEU A 465 16.24 -0.88 -42.33
CA LEU A 465 16.66 -1.62 -43.53
C LEU A 465 15.51 -1.87 -44.54
N GLY A 466 14.29 -1.41 -44.26
CA GLY A 466 13.15 -1.63 -45.14
C GLY A 466 12.67 -3.09 -45.15
N ARG A 467 12.89 -3.83 -44.06
CA ARG A 467 12.56 -5.26 -43.91
C ARG A 467 11.48 -5.49 -42.84
N PRO A 468 10.27 -4.92 -42.97
CA PRO A 468 9.23 -5.06 -41.95
C PRO A 468 8.76 -6.51 -41.74
N GLN A 469 8.88 -7.37 -42.76
CA GLN A 469 8.56 -8.79 -42.65
C GLN A 469 9.46 -9.56 -41.67
N ASP A 470 10.65 -9.03 -41.37
CA ASP A 470 11.63 -9.65 -40.47
C ASP A 470 11.55 -9.07 -39.04
N MET A 471 10.58 -8.21 -38.76
CA MET A 471 10.33 -7.65 -37.43
C MET A 471 9.57 -8.64 -36.54
N PHE A 472 9.77 -8.54 -35.23
CA PHE A 472 8.86 -9.11 -34.23
C PHE A 472 7.64 -8.21 -34.09
N SER A 473 6.50 -8.62 -34.64
CA SER A 473 5.25 -7.86 -34.61
C SER A 473 4.03 -8.78 -34.86
N ASP A 474 2.83 -8.26 -34.62
CA ASP A 474 1.60 -9.01 -34.92
C ASP A 474 1.34 -9.20 -36.43
N ALA A 475 2.02 -8.46 -37.30
CA ALA A 475 1.90 -8.58 -38.76
C ALA A 475 2.95 -9.52 -39.40
N SER A 476 3.97 -9.91 -38.64
CA SER A 476 5.14 -10.65 -39.15
C SER A 476 5.51 -11.80 -38.19
N ILE A 477 6.67 -11.77 -37.54
CA ILE A 477 7.11 -12.79 -36.60
C ILE A 477 6.43 -12.54 -35.25
N LYS A 478 5.42 -13.34 -34.92
CA LYS A 478 4.59 -13.16 -33.73
C LYS A 478 5.25 -13.75 -32.48
N LEU A 479 5.28 -12.97 -31.40
CA LEU A 479 5.60 -13.46 -30.05
C LEU A 479 4.39 -13.22 -29.14
N GLN A 480 3.41 -14.12 -29.20
CA GLN A 480 2.15 -13.94 -28.48
C GLN A 480 2.30 -14.28 -26.99
N PRO A 481 1.71 -13.49 -26.07
CA PRO A 481 1.67 -13.80 -24.65
C PRO A 481 0.57 -14.84 -24.33
N VAL A 482 0.72 -16.06 -24.88
CA VAL A 482 -0.32 -17.10 -24.88
C VAL A 482 -0.81 -17.49 -23.48
N PHE A 483 0.06 -17.44 -22.47
CA PHE A 483 -0.32 -17.72 -21.09
C PHE A 483 -1.22 -16.63 -20.49
N ALA A 484 -0.94 -15.35 -20.79
CA ALA A 484 -1.77 -14.25 -20.34
C ALA A 484 -3.14 -14.27 -21.04
N GLN A 485 -3.17 -14.52 -22.35
CA GLN A 485 -4.42 -14.69 -23.11
C GLN A 485 -5.26 -15.86 -22.59
N TRP A 486 -4.62 -16.99 -22.25
CA TRP A 486 -5.29 -18.12 -21.62
C TRP A 486 -5.92 -17.74 -20.27
N LEU A 487 -5.21 -17.00 -19.42
CA LEU A 487 -5.76 -16.48 -18.15
C LEU A 487 -6.93 -15.50 -18.37
N GLN A 488 -6.84 -14.59 -19.35
CA GLN A 488 -7.95 -13.69 -19.71
C GLN A 488 -9.21 -14.49 -20.08
N ASN A 489 -9.06 -15.55 -20.88
CA ASN A 489 -10.17 -16.42 -21.27
C ASN A 489 -10.78 -17.15 -20.07
N LEU A 490 -9.94 -17.69 -19.17
CA LEU A 490 -10.44 -18.35 -17.95
C LEU A 490 -11.27 -17.40 -17.09
N HIS A 491 -10.80 -16.16 -16.88
CA HIS A 491 -11.53 -15.17 -16.08
C HIS A 491 -12.82 -14.71 -16.75
N THR A 492 -12.81 -14.58 -18.08
CA THR A 492 -14.00 -14.19 -18.86
C THR A 492 -15.08 -15.28 -18.82
N MET A 493 -14.68 -16.56 -18.85
CA MET A 493 -15.58 -17.70 -18.81
C MET A 493 -15.96 -18.15 -17.39
N ALA A 494 -15.41 -17.52 -16.34
CA ALA A 494 -15.68 -17.90 -14.96
C ALA A 494 -17.16 -17.74 -14.54
N PRO A 495 -17.88 -16.65 -14.88
CA PRO A 495 -19.26 -16.44 -14.45
C PRO A 495 -20.27 -17.47 -14.97
N GLY A 496 -21.38 -17.69 -14.27
CA GLY A 496 -22.50 -18.52 -14.73
C GLY A 496 -22.21 -20.03 -14.75
N SER A 497 -22.02 -20.63 -15.92
CA SER A 497 -21.74 -22.08 -16.01
C SER A 497 -20.26 -22.45 -15.81
N GLY A 498 -19.41 -21.48 -15.49
CA GLY A 498 -17.96 -21.65 -15.29
C GLY A 498 -17.56 -21.93 -13.84
N THR A 499 -16.36 -21.47 -13.47
CA THR A 499 -15.75 -21.69 -12.14
C THR A 499 -16.29 -20.77 -11.03
N ALA A 500 -17.09 -19.76 -11.38
CA ALA A 500 -17.72 -18.81 -10.47
C ALA A 500 -19.24 -18.75 -10.71
N PRO A 501 -20.00 -19.79 -10.33
CA PRO A 501 -21.36 -19.96 -10.80
C PRO A 501 -22.37 -18.92 -10.29
N ASN A 502 -22.07 -18.32 -9.14
CA ASN A 502 -22.92 -17.30 -8.52
C ASN A 502 -22.56 -15.87 -8.97
N ALA A 503 -21.46 -15.68 -9.73
CA ALA A 503 -21.13 -14.40 -10.32
C ALA A 503 -21.94 -14.19 -11.60
N LEU A 504 -22.51 -13.00 -11.77
CA LEU A 504 -23.29 -12.68 -12.97
C LEU A 504 -22.39 -12.23 -14.12
N THR A 505 -21.28 -11.57 -13.83
CA THR A 505 -20.36 -11.02 -14.82
C THR A 505 -18.90 -11.17 -14.40
N THR A 506 -17.97 -10.89 -15.32
CA THR A 506 -16.52 -10.98 -15.10
C THR A 506 -16.08 -10.07 -13.95
N VAL A 507 -15.01 -10.45 -13.25
CA VAL A 507 -14.38 -9.62 -12.21
C VAL A 507 -13.88 -8.28 -12.77
N SER A 508 -13.47 -8.24 -14.04
CA SER A 508 -13.06 -7.02 -14.73
C SER A 508 -13.35 -7.12 -16.23
N HIS A 509 -13.85 -6.03 -16.80
CA HIS A 509 -14.04 -5.89 -18.25
C HIS A 509 -12.70 -5.84 -19.03
N ALA A 510 -11.57 -5.66 -18.34
CA ALA A 510 -10.24 -5.74 -18.96
C ALA A 510 -9.91 -7.15 -19.46
N PHE A 511 -10.49 -8.20 -18.85
CA PHE A 511 -10.30 -9.58 -19.29
C PHE A 511 -11.20 -9.97 -20.48
N GLY A 512 -12.38 -9.36 -20.59
CA GLY A 512 -13.41 -9.71 -21.58
C GLY A 512 -14.77 -9.09 -21.23
N GLY A 513 -15.85 -9.51 -21.90
CA GLY A 513 -17.22 -9.10 -21.52
C GLY A 513 -17.72 -7.78 -22.13
N GLY A 514 -17.06 -7.28 -23.19
CA GLY A 514 -17.51 -6.11 -23.96
C GLY A 514 -17.15 -4.76 -23.33
N ALA A 515 -17.38 -3.68 -24.08
CA ALA A 515 -17.09 -2.32 -23.67
C ALA A 515 -18.22 -1.72 -22.82
N VAL A 516 -17.85 -1.01 -21.76
CA VAL A 516 -18.74 -0.19 -20.93
C VAL A 516 -18.41 1.27 -21.22
N ALA A 517 -19.41 2.05 -21.63
CA ALA A 517 -19.25 3.47 -21.95
C ALA A 517 -20.21 4.33 -21.13
N ILE A 518 -19.72 5.44 -20.60
CA ILE A 518 -20.46 6.41 -19.79
C ILE A 518 -20.24 7.80 -20.38
N GLY A 519 -21.32 8.52 -20.70
CA GLY A 519 -21.21 9.90 -21.19
C GLY A 519 -20.43 10.06 -22.48
N GLY A 520 -20.49 9.06 -23.38
CA GLY A 520 -19.75 9.06 -24.66
C GLY A 520 -18.27 8.70 -24.53
N LYS A 521 -17.82 8.25 -23.35
CA LYS A 521 -16.44 7.82 -23.09
C LYS A 521 -16.38 6.35 -22.69
N VAL A 522 -15.35 5.64 -23.11
CA VAL A 522 -15.10 4.26 -22.67
C VAL A 522 -14.65 4.25 -21.20
N ALA A 523 -15.45 3.66 -20.31
CA ALA A 523 -15.08 3.43 -18.92
C ALA A 523 -14.11 2.25 -18.79
N MET A 524 -14.41 1.13 -19.47
CA MET A 524 -13.53 -0.03 -19.56
C MET A 524 -13.93 -0.89 -20.77
N MET A 525 -12.95 -1.56 -21.37
CA MET A 525 -13.17 -2.57 -22.40
C MET A 525 -12.05 -3.63 -22.35
N PRO A 526 -12.19 -4.76 -23.06
CA PRO A 526 -11.17 -5.81 -23.06
C PRO A 526 -9.81 -5.28 -23.52
N ILE A 527 -8.77 -5.55 -22.74
CA ILE A 527 -7.39 -5.16 -23.07
C ILE A 527 -6.74 -6.30 -23.86
N ALA A 528 -6.69 -6.15 -25.18
CA ALA A 528 -6.04 -7.12 -26.05
C ALA A 528 -4.52 -7.14 -25.79
N LEU A 529 -3.94 -8.34 -25.72
CA LEU A 529 -2.51 -8.55 -25.50
C LEU A 529 -1.88 -9.17 -26.74
N GLY A 530 -0.96 -8.46 -27.40
CA GLY A 530 -0.26 -8.89 -28.60
C GLY A 530 1.26 -8.97 -28.43
N THR A 531 1.99 -8.94 -29.54
CA THR A 531 3.46 -9.02 -29.55
C THR A 531 4.12 -7.83 -28.83
N ALA A 532 3.55 -6.63 -28.97
CA ALA A 532 4.03 -5.45 -28.26
C ALA A 532 3.92 -5.60 -26.73
N ASP A 533 2.80 -6.15 -26.25
CA ASP A 533 2.58 -6.43 -24.84
C ASP A 533 3.55 -7.50 -24.34
N PHE A 534 3.82 -8.55 -25.12
CA PHE A 534 4.84 -9.54 -24.80
C PHE A 534 6.22 -8.89 -24.60
N MET A 535 6.64 -8.04 -25.54
CA MET A 535 7.95 -7.39 -25.49
C MET A 535 8.09 -6.49 -24.26
N VAL A 536 7.11 -5.63 -23.98
CA VAL A 536 7.19 -4.67 -22.86
C VAL A 536 7.13 -5.36 -21.50
N HIS A 537 6.37 -6.46 -21.35
CA HIS A 537 6.35 -7.23 -20.09
C HIS A 537 7.70 -7.89 -19.79
N HIS A 538 8.47 -8.28 -20.81
CA HIS A 538 9.83 -8.78 -20.61
C HIS A 538 10.83 -7.66 -20.26
N ILE A 539 10.58 -6.42 -20.69
CA ILE A 539 11.32 -5.24 -20.19
C ILE A 539 10.99 -4.97 -18.72
N HIS A 540 9.71 -5.07 -18.33
CA HIS A 540 9.31 -4.96 -16.92
C HIS A 540 10.04 -6.02 -16.08
N ALA A 541 10.02 -7.28 -16.53
CA ALA A 541 10.74 -8.37 -15.87
C ALA A 541 12.25 -8.06 -15.77
N PHE A 542 12.89 -7.65 -16.86
CA PHE A 542 14.31 -7.28 -16.88
C PHE A 542 14.63 -6.21 -15.83
N THR A 543 13.92 -5.09 -15.85
CA THR A 543 14.21 -3.93 -14.98
C THR A 543 13.93 -4.24 -13.51
N ILE A 544 12.88 -5.02 -13.20
CA ILE A 544 12.61 -5.51 -11.84
C ILE A 544 13.73 -6.44 -11.36
N HIS A 545 14.15 -7.41 -12.18
CA HIS A 545 15.22 -8.34 -11.79
C HIS A 545 16.55 -7.63 -11.54
N VAL A 546 16.89 -6.60 -12.33
CA VAL A 546 18.10 -5.80 -12.08
C VAL A 546 17.98 -5.00 -10.77
N THR A 547 16.80 -4.44 -10.48
CA THR A 547 16.55 -3.76 -9.21
C THR A 547 16.72 -4.72 -8.02
N VAL A 548 16.14 -5.92 -8.11
CA VAL A 548 16.30 -6.98 -7.11
C VAL A 548 17.77 -7.42 -6.99
N LEU A 549 18.49 -7.58 -8.10
CA LEU A 549 19.92 -7.93 -8.11
C LEU A 549 20.73 -6.96 -7.26
N ILE A 550 20.51 -5.66 -7.45
CA ILE A 550 21.25 -4.61 -6.76
C ILE A 550 20.91 -4.63 -5.27
N LEU A 551 19.62 -4.60 -4.91
CA LEU A 551 19.19 -4.55 -3.51
C LEU A 551 19.57 -5.83 -2.74
N LEU A 552 19.34 -7.00 -3.33
CA LEU A 552 19.65 -8.28 -2.70
C LEU A 552 21.16 -8.48 -2.55
N LYS A 553 21.96 -8.05 -3.53
CA LYS A 553 23.42 -8.03 -3.38
C LYS A 553 23.86 -7.08 -2.27
N GLY A 554 23.25 -5.90 -2.17
CA GLY A 554 23.50 -4.95 -1.08
C GLY A 554 23.26 -5.56 0.29
N LEU A 555 22.16 -6.30 0.45
CA LEU A 555 21.80 -7.00 1.68
C LEU A 555 22.75 -8.17 1.99
N LEU A 556 22.94 -9.10 1.06
CA LEU A 556 23.72 -10.34 1.31
C LEU A 556 25.22 -10.10 1.51
N PHE A 557 25.74 -8.99 0.98
CA PHE A 557 27.16 -8.60 1.09
C PHE A 557 27.39 -7.39 2.01
N ALA A 558 26.39 -7.02 2.82
CA ALA A 558 26.49 -5.92 3.78
C ALA A 558 27.52 -6.21 4.88
N ARG A 559 27.56 -7.45 5.38
CA ARG A 559 28.47 -7.84 6.48
C ARG A 559 29.90 -8.12 6.02
N SER A 560 30.05 -8.76 4.87
CA SER A 560 31.35 -9.18 4.35
C SER A 560 31.27 -9.45 2.85
N SER A 561 32.42 -9.34 2.17
CA SER A 561 32.61 -9.84 0.81
C SER A 561 34.00 -10.48 0.69
N ARG A 562 34.30 -11.10 -0.45
CA ARG A 562 35.65 -11.59 -0.74
C ARG A 562 36.70 -10.47 -0.80
N LEU A 563 36.27 -9.24 -1.09
CA LEU A 563 37.14 -8.07 -1.23
C LEU A 563 37.38 -7.37 0.12
N ILE A 564 36.33 -7.26 0.96
CA ILE A 564 36.35 -6.61 2.27
C ILE A 564 35.71 -7.56 3.28
N PRO A 565 36.50 -8.38 3.98
CA PRO A 565 35.99 -9.41 4.89
C PRO A 565 35.28 -8.85 6.13
N ASP A 566 35.67 -7.67 6.59
CA ASP A 566 35.25 -7.02 7.84
C ASP A 566 34.30 -5.83 7.61
N LYS A 567 33.57 -5.84 6.49
CA LYS A 567 32.73 -4.71 6.06
C LYS A 567 31.70 -4.27 7.11
N SER A 568 31.16 -5.18 7.92
CA SER A 568 30.24 -4.84 9.02
C SER A 568 30.82 -3.81 10.00
N ASN A 569 32.15 -3.79 10.19
CA ASN A 569 32.82 -2.84 11.09
C ASN A 569 32.85 -1.41 10.54
N LEU A 570 32.76 -1.25 9.21
CA LEU A 570 32.65 0.04 8.54
C LEU A 570 31.23 0.63 8.64
N GLY A 571 30.25 -0.19 9.02
CA GLY A 571 28.85 0.19 9.17
C GLY A 571 28.05 0.12 7.87
N PHE A 572 26.82 0.63 7.90
CA PHE A 572 25.91 0.58 6.75
C PHE A 572 26.17 1.68 5.71
N ARG A 573 26.49 2.89 6.19
CA ARG A 573 26.64 4.11 5.36
C ARG A 573 28.08 4.63 5.44
N PHE A 574 28.89 4.25 4.46
CA PHE A 574 30.28 4.73 4.28
C PHE A 574 30.61 4.74 2.77
N PRO A 575 31.51 5.62 2.29
CA PRO A 575 31.72 5.81 0.85
C PRO A 575 32.61 4.73 0.19
N CYS A 576 33.67 4.29 0.87
CA CYS A 576 34.65 3.31 0.39
C CYS A 576 35.56 2.81 1.53
N ASP A 577 36.41 1.82 1.24
CA ASP A 577 37.56 1.37 2.04
C ASP A 577 38.90 1.77 1.36
N GLY A 578 38.95 3.00 0.84
CA GLY A 578 40.11 3.59 0.18
C GLY A 578 40.37 3.11 -1.27
N PRO A 579 41.41 3.65 -1.94
CA PRO A 579 41.74 3.34 -3.33
C PRO A 579 42.49 2.02 -3.54
N GLY A 580 42.85 1.33 -2.46
CA GLY A 580 43.53 0.03 -2.53
C GLY A 580 42.69 -1.05 -3.21
N ARG A 581 43.31 -2.21 -3.49
CA ARG A 581 42.66 -3.38 -4.12
C ARG A 581 41.99 -3.07 -5.48
N GLY A 582 42.46 -2.05 -6.20
CA GLY A 582 41.90 -1.60 -7.48
C GLY A 582 40.78 -0.56 -7.37
N GLY A 583 40.45 -0.11 -6.16
CA GLY A 583 39.38 0.84 -5.87
C GLY A 583 38.16 0.16 -5.22
N THR A 584 37.69 0.71 -4.11
CA THR A 584 36.58 0.13 -3.30
C THR A 584 35.38 1.07 -3.18
N CYS A 585 35.16 1.92 -4.17
CA CYS A 585 34.01 2.83 -4.19
C CYS A 585 32.68 2.04 -4.19
N GLN A 586 31.67 2.58 -3.52
CA GLN A 586 30.28 2.10 -3.59
C GLN A 586 30.07 0.65 -3.13
N VAL A 587 30.87 0.20 -2.16
CA VAL A 587 30.80 -1.17 -1.62
C VAL A 587 29.84 -1.32 -0.45
N SER A 588 29.33 -0.22 0.12
CA SER A 588 28.46 -0.24 1.30
C SER A 588 27.04 -0.70 0.96
N GLY A 589 26.27 -1.09 1.98
CA GLY A 589 24.85 -1.40 1.82
C GLY A 589 24.06 -0.16 1.34
N TRP A 590 24.43 1.02 1.83
CA TRP A 590 23.80 2.29 1.44
C TRP A 590 24.01 2.61 -0.05
N ASP A 591 25.20 2.37 -0.60
CA ASP A 591 25.46 2.61 -2.02
C ASP A 591 24.66 1.68 -2.94
N HIS A 592 24.34 0.46 -2.48
CA HIS A 592 23.44 -0.43 -3.23
C HIS A 592 22.00 0.10 -3.21
N VAL A 593 21.55 0.74 -2.12
CA VAL A 593 20.25 1.43 -2.09
C VAL A 593 20.26 2.61 -3.06
N PHE A 594 21.33 3.42 -3.07
CA PHE A 594 21.52 4.50 -4.02
C PHE A 594 21.39 4.03 -5.48
N LEU A 595 22.10 2.96 -5.86
CA LEU A 595 21.98 2.38 -7.21
C LEU A 595 20.60 1.77 -7.47
N GLY A 596 20.00 1.15 -6.45
CA GLY A 596 18.67 0.56 -6.51
C GLY A 596 17.58 1.59 -6.80
N LEU A 597 17.72 2.83 -6.32
CA LEU A 597 16.79 3.92 -6.61
C LEU A 597 16.76 4.28 -8.11
N PHE A 598 17.91 4.29 -8.79
CA PHE A 598 17.94 4.57 -10.25
C PHE A 598 17.29 3.45 -11.06
N TRP A 599 17.49 2.19 -10.66
CA TRP A 599 16.88 1.05 -11.36
C TRP A 599 15.39 0.91 -11.06
N MET A 600 14.97 1.20 -9.83
CA MET A 600 13.56 1.36 -9.50
C MET A 600 12.93 2.48 -10.35
N TYR A 601 13.57 3.65 -10.42
CA TYR A 601 13.11 4.75 -11.28
C TYR A 601 12.96 4.33 -12.74
N ASN A 602 13.96 3.66 -13.30
CA ASN A 602 13.91 3.17 -14.67
C ASN A 602 12.78 2.16 -14.86
N SER A 603 12.66 1.16 -13.97
CA SER A 603 11.62 0.14 -14.02
C SER A 603 10.21 0.74 -14.00
N LEU A 604 9.95 1.61 -13.02
CA LEU A 604 8.63 2.18 -12.83
C LEU A 604 8.26 3.15 -13.94
N SER A 605 9.21 3.94 -14.45
CA SER A 605 8.96 4.84 -15.58
C SER A 605 8.48 4.07 -16.81
N ILE A 606 9.09 2.92 -17.12
CA ILE A 606 8.67 2.07 -18.23
C ILE A 606 7.28 1.45 -17.98
N VAL A 607 6.98 1.02 -16.75
CA VAL A 607 5.64 0.54 -16.38
C VAL A 607 4.57 1.62 -16.59
N ILE A 608 4.85 2.85 -16.17
CA ILE A 608 3.92 3.99 -16.28
C ILE A 608 3.76 4.42 -17.75
N PHE A 609 4.84 4.46 -18.53
CA PHE A 609 4.76 4.75 -19.96
C PHE A 609 3.98 3.69 -20.72
N HIS A 610 4.21 2.42 -20.39
CA HIS A 610 3.43 1.31 -20.93
C HIS A 610 1.95 1.49 -20.62
N PHE A 611 1.60 1.71 -19.35
CA PHE A 611 0.22 1.93 -18.94
C PHE A 611 -0.41 3.12 -19.69
N SER A 612 0.24 4.28 -19.66
CA SER A 612 -0.25 5.51 -20.28
C SER A 612 -0.50 5.34 -21.77
N TRP A 613 0.45 4.74 -22.50
CA TRP A 613 0.31 4.50 -23.94
C TRP A 613 -0.79 3.48 -24.21
N LYS A 614 -0.76 2.33 -23.52
CA LYS A 614 -1.73 1.25 -23.74
C LYS A 614 -3.16 1.74 -23.52
N MET A 615 -3.40 2.46 -22.43
CA MET A 615 -4.72 2.99 -22.12
C MET A 615 -5.19 4.02 -23.15
N GLN A 616 -4.33 4.93 -23.61
CA GLN A 616 -4.71 5.94 -24.61
C GLN A 616 -4.86 5.40 -26.03
N SER A 617 -4.14 4.33 -26.38
CA SER A 617 -4.15 3.76 -27.73
C SER A 617 -5.31 2.79 -27.93
N ASP A 618 -5.56 1.94 -26.93
CA ASP A 618 -6.37 0.74 -27.15
C ASP A 618 -7.68 0.75 -26.35
N ILE A 619 -7.83 1.62 -25.34
CA ILE A 619 -8.92 1.55 -24.36
C ILE A 619 -9.71 2.85 -24.26
N TRP A 620 -9.07 3.96 -23.92
CA TRP A 620 -9.70 5.24 -23.70
C TRP A 620 -9.99 5.91 -25.04
N GLY A 621 -11.25 6.26 -25.24
CA GLY A 621 -11.78 6.94 -26.42
C GLY A 621 -13.09 7.64 -26.12
#